data_AF-I1VEG3-F1
#
_entry.id   AF-I1VEG3-F1
#
_cell.length_a   1.000
_cell.length_b   1.000
_cell.length_c   1.000
_cell.angle_alpha   90.00
_cell.angle_beta   90.00
_cell.angle_gamma   90.00
#
_symmetry.space_group_name_H-M   'P 1'
#
loop_
_entity.id
_entity.type
_entity.pdbx_description
1 polymer ?
#
loop_
_entity_poly.entity_id
_entity_poly.type
_entity_poly.pdbx_seq_one_letter_code
_entity_poly.pdbx_strand_id
1 'polypeptide(L)'
;AMQIGMSFIDAYKMCAGEAAVADLALAAKHAALVEMANLLPARRARGPNEPGGLSFGFIADMVQTHRKYPDDPVKSTLEVVGAGCMLYDQIWLGSYMSGGVGFTQYATAAYTDDILDDFCYYGYDYIKGKYGVAKAKCTMDVVNDIGTEVTLYGIEQYEKYPTTLEDHFGGSQRATVLSAAAGSCAAMATGNANAGLSAWYLSMYLHKEAWGRLRFFGYDLQDQCGATNVFSCRSDEGAIDELRGPNYPNYAM
;
A
#
# COMPACT_ATOMS: atom_id res chain seq x y z
N ALA A 1 -20.08 -0.63 -21.12
CA ALA A 1 -21.44 -1.19 -21.29
C ALA A 1 -22.16 -0.72 -22.56
N MET A 2 -22.48 0.58 -22.73
CA MET A 2 -23.30 1.03 -23.89
C MET A 2 -22.70 0.64 -25.24
N GLN A 3 -21.40 0.88 -25.42
CA GLN A 3 -20.72 0.51 -26.67
C GLN A 3 -20.58 -1.00 -26.86
N ILE A 4 -20.49 -1.78 -25.77
CA ILE A 4 -20.52 -3.25 -25.83
C ILE A 4 -21.88 -3.69 -26.37
N GLY A 5 -22.98 -3.16 -25.80
CA GLY A 5 -24.34 -3.46 -26.26
C GLY A 5 -24.56 -3.15 -27.73
N MET A 6 -24.16 -1.96 -28.19
CA MET A 6 -24.27 -1.58 -29.60
C MET A 6 -23.42 -2.46 -30.53
N SER A 7 -22.20 -2.82 -30.10
CA SER A 7 -21.33 -3.70 -30.88
C SER A 7 -21.90 -5.12 -30.98
N PHE A 8 -22.55 -5.64 -29.93
CA PHE A 8 -23.22 -6.92 -29.99
C PHE A 8 -24.43 -6.91 -30.92
N ILE A 9 -25.24 -5.84 -30.86
CA ILE A 9 -26.39 -5.67 -31.76
C ILE A 9 -25.94 -5.72 -33.21
N ASP A 10 -24.88 -4.98 -33.56
CA ASP A 10 -24.34 -4.94 -34.91
C ASP A 10 -23.67 -6.27 -35.31
N ALA A 11 -22.70 -6.75 -34.52
CA ALA A 11 -21.89 -7.92 -34.86
C ALA A 11 -22.69 -9.23 -34.94
N TYR A 12 -23.72 -9.39 -34.12
CA TYR A 12 -24.55 -10.60 -34.09
C TYR A 12 -25.91 -10.43 -34.78
N LYS A 13 -26.13 -9.27 -35.44
CA LYS A 13 -27.38 -8.96 -36.17
C LYS A 13 -28.63 -9.11 -35.29
N MET A 14 -28.54 -8.68 -34.04
CA MET A 14 -29.68 -8.70 -33.11
C MET A 14 -30.66 -7.58 -33.45
N CYS A 15 -31.91 -7.69 -32.98
CA CYS A 15 -32.85 -6.58 -33.09
C CYS A 15 -32.43 -5.44 -32.13
N ALA A 16 -32.37 -4.21 -32.64
CA ALA A 16 -31.94 -3.05 -31.87
C ALA A 16 -33.00 -2.65 -30.82
N GLY A 17 -32.89 -3.21 -29.61
CA GLY A 17 -33.78 -2.94 -28.49
C GLY A 17 -34.73 -4.08 -28.12
N GLU A 18 -34.44 -5.32 -28.53
CA GLU A 18 -35.19 -6.49 -28.05
C GLU A 18 -34.81 -6.89 -26.61
N ALA A 19 -35.62 -7.75 -25.98
CA ALA A 19 -35.47 -8.14 -24.58
C ALA A 19 -34.07 -8.70 -24.25
N ALA A 20 -33.46 -9.48 -25.17
CA ALA A 20 -32.12 -10.04 -24.97
C ALA A 20 -31.02 -8.97 -24.81
N VAL A 21 -31.23 -7.74 -25.29
CA VAL A 21 -30.29 -6.62 -25.08
C VAL A 21 -30.20 -6.22 -23.60
N ALA A 22 -31.27 -6.44 -22.82
CA ALA A 22 -31.26 -6.18 -21.38
C ALA A 22 -30.30 -7.11 -20.63
N ASP A 23 -30.20 -8.38 -21.03
CA ASP A 23 -29.26 -9.33 -20.43
C ASP A 23 -27.81 -8.93 -20.70
N LEU A 24 -27.51 -8.47 -21.92
CA LEU A 24 -26.20 -7.89 -22.27
C LEU A 24 -25.88 -6.66 -21.41
N ALA A 25 -26.87 -5.80 -21.17
CA ALA A 25 -26.70 -4.62 -20.33
C ALA A 25 -26.44 -5.00 -18.86
N LEU A 26 -27.15 -5.99 -18.32
CA LEU A 26 -26.93 -6.48 -16.96
C LEU A 26 -25.53 -7.10 -16.82
N ALA A 27 -25.13 -7.94 -17.77
CA ALA A 27 -23.80 -8.55 -17.79
C ALA A 27 -22.69 -7.48 -17.85
N ALA A 28 -22.78 -6.53 -18.79
CA ALA A 28 -21.76 -5.53 -19.02
C ALA A 28 -21.72 -4.40 -17.96
N LYS A 29 -22.72 -4.30 -17.08
CA LYS A 29 -22.78 -3.26 -16.03
C LYS A 29 -22.69 -3.82 -14.61
N HIS A 30 -22.99 -5.10 -14.40
CA HIS A 30 -23.06 -5.67 -13.05
C HIS A 30 -22.52 -7.10 -13.02
N ALA A 31 -23.15 -8.04 -13.74
CA ALA A 31 -22.91 -9.46 -13.49
C ALA A 31 -21.51 -9.96 -13.91
N ALA A 32 -20.86 -9.29 -14.87
CA ALA A 32 -19.53 -9.62 -15.36
C ALA A 32 -18.58 -8.40 -15.42
N LEU A 33 -18.95 -7.31 -14.75
CA LEU A 33 -18.12 -6.11 -14.69
C LEU A 33 -17.10 -6.27 -13.55
N VAL A 34 -15.82 -6.10 -13.88
CA VAL A 34 -14.77 -5.87 -12.87
C VAL A 34 -14.45 -4.38 -12.90
N GLU A 35 -14.89 -3.67 -11.86
CA GLU A 35 -14.52 -2.28 -11.63
C GLU A 35 -13.13 -2.20 -11.02
N MET A 36 -12.46 -1.06 -11.19
CA MET A 36 -11.14 -0.83 -10.57
C MET A 36 -11.29 -0.59 -9.07
N ALA A 37 -12.37 0.05 -8.66
CA ALA A 37 -12.60 0.48 -7.29
C ALA A 37 -14.09 0.56 -6.99
N ASN A 38 -14.47 0.22 -5.76
CA ASN A 38 -15.86 0.33 -5.30
C ASN A 38 -16.24 1.77 -4.93
N LEU A 39 -17.54 2.04 -4.85
CA LEU A 39 -18.07 3.30 -4.34
C LEU A 39 -17.70 3.56 -2.87
N LEU A 40 -17.74 4.83 -2.46
CA LEU A 40 -17.35 5.24 -1.11
C LEU A 40 -18.52 5.65 -0.20
N PRO A 41 -18.38 5.49 1.14
CA PRO A 41 -19.39 5.93 2.11
C PRO A 41 -19.65 7.43 2.08
N ALA A 42 -20.84 7.84 2.54
CA ALA A 42 -21.40 9.18 2.39
C ALA A 42 -20.49 10.35 2.80
N ARG A 43 -19.72 10.22 3.89
CA ARG A 43 -18.80 11.28 4.36
C ARG A 43 -17.75 11.66 3.30
N ARG A 44 -17.41 10.71 2.44
CA ARG A 44 -16.43 10.84 1.36
C ARG A 44 -17.02 10.32 0.05
N ALA A 45 -18.29 10.63 -0.21
CA ALA A 45 -19.12 10.07 -1.29
C ALA A 45 -18.49 10.23 -2.68
N ARG A 46 -18.11 9.11 -3.29
CA ARG A 46 -17.59 8.99 -4.65
C ARG A 46 -18.18 7.75 -5.31
N GLY A 47 -18.35 7.79 -6.63
CA GLY A 47 -18.74 6.63 -7.42
C GLY A 47 -17.61 5.60 -7.52
N PRO A 48 -17.85 4.50 -8.26
CA PRO A 48 -16.80 3.53 -8.58
C PRO A 48 -15.62 4.15 -9.35
N ASN A 49 -14.52 3.40 -9.41
CA ASN A 49 -13.28 3.74 -10.13
C ASN A 49 -12.56 5.01 -9.61
N GLU A 50 -12.81 5.42 -8.37
CA GLU A 50 -12.10 6.52 -7.71
C GLU A 50 -11.02 5.99 -6.76
N PRO A 51 -9.89 6.72 -6.56
CA PRO A 51 -8.73 6.19 -5.83
C PRO A 51 -9.05 5.66 -4.43
N GLY A 52 -9.98 6.29 -3.72
CA GLY A 52 -10.32 5.88 -2.36
C GLY A 52 -10.95 4.49 -2.24
N GLY A 53 -11.53 3.97 -3.33
CA GLY A 53 -12.15 2.64 -3.38
C GLY A 53 -11.23 1.55 -3.94
N LEU A 54 -10.01 1.91 -4.33
CA LEU A 54 -9.04 1.02 -4.96
C LEU A 54 -8.26 0.26 -3.89
N SER A 55 -8.35 -1.07 -3.89
CA SER A 55 -7.61 -1.90 -2.92
C SER A 55 -6.10 -1.90 -3.18
N PHE A 56 -5.33 -2.19 -2.12
CA PHE A 56 -3.87 -2.26 -2.20
C PHE A 56 -3.39 -3.40 -3.12
N GLY A 57 -4.10 -4.53 -3.14
CA GLY A 57 -3.80 -5.62 -4.08
C GLY A 57 -3.97 -5.18 -5.55
N PHE A 58 -5.03 -4.42 -5.87
CA PHE A 58 -5.27 -4.00 -7.25
C PHE A 58 -4.24 -2.99 -7.74
N ILE A 59 -3.81 -2.03 -6.91
CA ILE A 59 -2.74 -1.11 -7.30
C ILE A 59 -1.41 -1.86 -7.49
N ALA A 60 -1.12 -2.87 -6.66
CA ALA A 60 0.05 -3.72 -6.84
C ALA A 60 0.02 -4.46 -8.18
N ASP A 61 -1.14 -5.03 -8.56
CA ASP A 61 -1.32 -5.72 -9.84
C ASP A 61 -1.29 -4.78 -11.07
N MET A 62 -1.71 -3.52 -10.89
CA MET A 62 -1.62 -2.53 -11.96
C MET A 62 -0.18 -2.20 -12.33
N VAL A 63 0.74 -2.20 -11.35
CA VAL A 63 2.15 -1.91 -11.58
C VAL A 63 2.83 -3.09 -12.26
N GLN A 64 3.42 -2.83 -13.43
CA GLN A 64 3.90 -3.87 -14.34
C GLN A 64 5.37 -4.24 -14.16
N THR A 65 6.01 -3.81 -13.07
CA THR A 65 7.46 -4.01 -12.86
C THR A 65 7.80 -5.49 -12.71
N HIS A 66 6.99 -6.24 -11.95
CA HIS A 66 7.26 -7.65 -11.67
C HIS A 66 7.35 -8.51 -12.93
N ARG A 67 6.53 -8.25 -13.96
CA ARG A 67 6.62 -9.01 -15.23
C ARG A 67 7.89 -8.73 -16.04
N LYS A 68 8.61 -7.64 -15.74
CA LYS A 68 9.86 -7.25 -16.42
C LYS A 68 11.09 -7.61 -15.59
N TYR A 69 11.00 -7.55 -14.27
CA TYR A 69 12.09 -7.83 -13.34
C TYR A 69 11.65 -8.84 -12.26
N PRO A 70 11.30 -10.08 -12.64
CA PRO A 70 10.75 -11.07 -11.71
C PRO A 70 11.76 -11.54 -10.66
N ASP A 71 13.07 -11.44 -10.96
CA ASP A 71 14.14 -11.86 -10.06
C ASP A 71 14.56 -10.77 -9.05
N ASP A 72 13.91 -9.59 -9.12
CA ASP A 72 14.15 -8.45 -8.25
C ASP A 72 12.86 -8.05 -7.51
N PRO A 73 12.55 -8.75 -6.38
CA PRO A 73 11.35 -8.49 -5.61
C PRO A 73 11.39 -7.13 -4.91
N VAL A 74 12.58 -6.60 -4.60
CA VAL A 74 12.76 -5.28 -3.99
C VAL A 74 12.32 -4.21 -4.97
N LYS A 75 12.85 -4.22 -6.20
CA LYS A 75 12.45 -3.28 -7.25
C LYS A 75 10.95 -3.34 -7.54
N SER A 76 10.38 -4.53 -7.61
CA SER A 76 8.93 -4.70 -7.81
C SER A 76 8.13 -4.05 -6.69
N THR A 77 8.56 -4.21 -5.44
CA THR A 77 7.93 -3.60 -4.26
C THR A 77 8.03 -2.08 -4.29
N LEU A 78 9.21 -1.53 -4.58
CA LEU A 78 9.46 -0.09 -4.59
C LEU A 78 8.67 0.65 -5.68
N GLU A 79 8.49 0.03 -6.86
CA GLU A 79 7.67 0.60 -7.93
C GLU A 79 6.17 0.62 -7.55
N VAL A 80 5.71 -0.38 -6.79
CA VAL A 80 4.35 -0.38 -6.22
C VAL A 80 4.21 0.72 -5.17
N VAL A 81 5.21 0.89 -4.29
CA VAL A 81 5.24 1.97 -3.30
C VAL A 81 5.21 3.34 -3.99
N GLY A 82 6.05 3.57 -5.00
CA GLY A 82 6.06 4.83 -5.74
C GLY A 82 4.71 5.16 -6.40
N ALA A 83 4.10 4.17 -7.08
CA ALA A 83 2.78 4.34 -7.68
C ALA A 83 1.68 4.59 -6.62
N GLY A 84 1.72 3.85 -5.51
CA GLY A 84 0.79 3.99 -4.39
C GLY A 84 0.89 5.34 -3.70
N CYS A 85 2.09 5.79 -3.32
CA CYS A 85 2.32 7.09 -2.70
C CYS A 85 1.90 8.24 -3.63
N MET A 86 2.19 8.15 -4.93
CA MET A 86 1.73 9.18 -5.87
C MET A 86 0.21 9.23 -5.95
N LEU A 87 -0.46 8.08 -6.12
CA LEU A 87 -1.91 8.03 -6.28
C LEU A 87 -2.64 8.37 -4.97
N TYR A 88 -2.25 7.76 -3.86
CA TYR A 88 -2.96 7.86 -2.59
C TYR A 88 -2.60 9.13 -1.82
N ASP A 89 -1.32 9.53 -1.75
CA ASP A 89 -0.96 10.72 -0.98
C ASP A 89 -1.12 11.99 -1.79
N GLN A 90 -0.62 12.03 -3.04
CA GLN A 90 -0.61 13.29 -3.80
C GLN A 90 -1.97 13.59 -4.43
N ILE A 91 -2.59 12.60 -5.09
CA ILE A 91 -3.85 12.80 -5.79
C ILE A 91 -5.03 12.63 -4.83
N TRP A 92 -5.13 11.49 -4.16
CA TRP A 92 -6.30 11.18 -3.34
C TRP A 92 -6.35 12.04 -2.07
N LEU A 93 -5.41 11.87 -1.15
CA LEU A 93 -5.38 12.61 0.11
C LEU A 93 -5.07 14.10 -0.14
N GLY A 94 -4.06 14.38 -0.96
CA GLY A 94 -3.54 15.73 -1.23
C GLY A 94 -4.40 16.60 -2.15
N SER A 95 -5.39 16.03 -2.84
CA SER A 95 -6.35 16.78 -3.66
C SER A 95 -7.80 16.44 -3.34
N TYR A 96 -8.24 15.21 -3.61
CA TYR A 96 -9.66 14.84 -3.44
C TYR A 96 -10.17 15.00 -2.00
N MET A 97 -9.33 14.71 -1.01
CA MET A 97 -9.68 14.76 0.41
C MET A 97 -9.18 16.03 1.13
N SER A 98 -8.38 16.86 0.46
CA SER A 98 -7.89 18.13 1.01
C SER A 98 -7.79 19.23 -0.05
N GLY A 99 -6.67 19.31 -0.79
CA GLY A 99 -6.39 20.32 -1.81
C GLY A 99 -5.39 21.40 -1.37
N GLY A 100 -5.04 22.30 -2.30
CA GLY A 100 -4.07 23.37 -2.08
C GLY A 100 -2.66 23.00 -2.51
N VAL A 101 -1.65 23.32 -1.69
CA VAL A 101 -0.25 22.94 -1.95
C VAL A 101 -0.09 21.42 -2.02
N GLY A 102 -0.88 20.69 -1.22
CA GLY A 102 -0.91 19.22 -1.24
C GLY A 102 0.25 18.57 -0.51
N PHE A 103 0.50 17.30 -0.85
CA PHE A 103 1.33 16.37 -0.07
C PHE A 103 2.51 15.80 -0.85
N THR A 104 3.06 16.58 -1.79
CA THR A 104 4.15 16.14 -2.66
C THR A 104 5.32 15.53 -1.90
N GLN A 105 5.86 16.23 -0.90
CA GLN A 105 7.05 15.74 -0.18
C GLN A 105 6.76 14.63 0.84
N TYR A 106 5.49 14.40 1.21
CA TYR A 106 5.14 13.18 1.96
C TYR A 106 5.29 11.95 1.07
N ALA A 107 4.86 12.05 -0.18
CA ALA A 107 4.94 10.97 -1.15
C ALA A 107 6.35 10.76 -1.69
N THR A 108 7.05 11.83 -2.09
CA THR A 108 8.36 11.73 -2.75
C THR A 108 9.40 11.04 -1.88
N ALA A 109 9.33 11.19 -0.55
CA ALA A 109 10.23 10.51 0.37
C ALA A 109 10.26 8.98 0.21
N ALA A 110 9.21 8.38 -0.35
CA ALA A 110 9.14 6.95 -0.61
C ALA A 110 9.61 6.55 -2.03
N TYR A 111 9.94 7.50 -2.90
CA TYR A 111 10.35 7.23 -4.30
C TYR A 111 11.46 8.16 -4.83
N THR A 112 12.14 8.91 -3.97
CA THR A 112 13.30 9.74 -4.34
C THR A 112 14.54 9.39 -3.53
N ASP A 113 15.68 9.81 -4.08
CA ASP A 113 16.99 9.81 -3.41
C ASP A 113 17.52 8.44 -2.99
N ASP A 114 16.90 7.37 -3.48
CA ASP A 114 17.23 5.95 -3.22
C ASP A 114 17.31 5.60 -1.72
N ILE A 115 16.67 6.41 -0.85
CA ILE A 115 16.74 6.20 0.61
C ILE A 115 15.93 4.96 1.00
N LEU A 116 14.70 4.83 0.49
CA LEU A 116 13.88 3.64 0.73
C LEU A 116 14.49 2.41 0.04
N ASP A 117 15.07 2.59 -1.14
CA ASP A 117 15.79 1.57 -1.88
C ASP A 117 16.91 0.97 -1.03
N ASP A 118 17.80 1.80 -0.49
CA ASP A 118 18.91 1.37 0.37
C ASP A 118 18.41 0.51 1.54
N PHE A 119 17.37 0.97 2.25
CA PHE A 119 16.87 0.26 3.43
C PHE A 119 16.22 -1.07 3.06
N CYS A 120 15.48 -1.11 1.94
CA CYS A 120 14.89 -2.34 1.43
C CYS A 120 15.93 -3.34 0.95
N TYR A 121 16.98 -2.90 0.25
CA TYR A 121 18.05 -3.78 -0.22
C TYR A 121 18.91 -4.31 0.93
N TYR A 122 19.21 -3.48 1.94
CA TYR A 122 19.85 -3.95 3.18
C TYR A 122 19.02 -5.06 3.83
N GLY A 123 17.73 -4.82 4.04
CA GLY A 123 16.85 -5.79 4.66
C GLY A 123 16.66 -7.04 3.81
N TYR A 124 16.65 -6.92 2.48
CA TYR A 124 16.61 -8.06 1.56
C TYR A 124 17.84 -8.96 1.70
N ASP A 125 19.03 -8.38 1.78
CA ASP A 125 20.27 -9.16 1.98
C ASP A 125 20.28 -9.84 3.35
N TYR A 126 19.82 -9.14 4.39
CA TYR A 126 19.66 -9.71 5.74
C TYR A 126 18.75 -10.95 5.74
N ILE A 127 17.54 -10.84 5.17
CA ILE A 127 16.59 -11.96 5.14
C ILE A 127 17.08 -13.09 4.23
N LYS A 128 17.74 -12.78 3.11
CA LYS A 128 18.26 -13.77 2.17
C LYS A 128 19.37 -14.61 2.80
N GLY A 129 20.25 -13.98 3.59
CA GLY A 129 21.30 -14.67 4.32
C GLY A 129 20.79 -15.51 5.49
N LYS A 130 19.81 -15.00 6.25
CA LYS A 130 19.35 -15.63 7.50
C LYS A 130 18.23 -16.66 7.32
N TYR A 131 17.24 -16.35 6.49
CA TYR A 131 16.02 -17.15 6.34
C TYR A 131 15.85 -17.71 4.92
N GLY A 132 16.37 -17.00 3.91
CA GLY A 132 16.01 -17.17 2.52
C GLY A 132 14.67 -16.51 2.18
N VAL A 133 14.51 -16.12 0.91
CA VAL A 133 13.30 -15.44 0.41
C VAL A 133 12.10 -16.39 0.43
N ALA A 134 10.99 -15.95 1.01
CA ALA A 134 9.73 -16.68 1.19
C ALA A 134 9.87 -18.06 1.89
N LYS A 135 10.89 -18.21 2.74
CA LYS A 135 11.19 -19.46 3.46
C LYS A 135 11.06 -19.33 4.98
N ALA A 136 10.99 -18.12 5.51
CA ALA A 136 10.82 -17.91 6.94
C ALA A 136 9.43 -18.39 7.39
N LYS A 137 9.35 -18.94 8.60
CA LYS A 137 8.05 -19.27 9.19
C LYS A 137 7.30 -17.98 9.50
N CYS A 138 6.00 -17.94 9.22
CA CYS A 138 5.15 -16.80 9.52
C CYS A 138 4.79 -16.76 11.02
N THR A 139 5.71 -16.31 11.86
CA THR A 139 5.52 -16.17 13.32
C THR A 139 5.93 -14.79 13.80
N MET A 140 5.44 -14.38 14.98
CA MET A 140 5.82 -13.10 15.58
C MET A 140 7.31 -12.99 15.90
N ASP A 141 8.00 -14.10 16.17
CA ASP A 141 9.45 -14.07 16.39
C ASP A 141 10.20 -13.60 15.13
N VAL A 142 9.77 -14.04 13.95
CA VAL A 142 10.35 -13.63 12.66
C VAL A 142 10.00 -12.17 12.36
N VAL A 143 8.75 -11.77 12.63
CA VAL A 143 8.31 -10.37 12.48
C VAL A 143 9.12 -9.45 13.39
N ASN A 144 9.30 -9.84 14.66
CA ASN A 144 10.05 -9.06 15.64
C ASN A 144 11.51 -8.94 15.26
N ASP A 145 12.14 -10.02 14.79
CA ASP A 145 13.54 -10.02 14.35
C ASP A 145 13.75 -9.07 13.15
N ILE A 146 13.05 -9.31 12.04
CA ILE A 146 13.24 -8.57 10.80
C ILE A 146 12.78 -7.12 10.95
N GLY A 147 11.60 -6.94 11.55
CA GLY A 147 11.04 -5.61 11.77
C GLY A 147 11.93 -4.75 12.67
N THR A 148 12.57 -5.34 13.70
CA THR A 148 13.50 -4.60 14.55
C THR A 148 14.81 -4.29 13.81
N GLU A 149 15.43 -5.29 13.19
CA GLU A 149 16.72 -5.15 12.51
C GLU A 149 16.68 -4.04 11.43
N VAL A 150 15.71 -4.12 10.52
CA VAL A 150 15.59 -3.15 9.42
C VAL A 150 15.21 -1.76 9.93
N THR A 151 14.38 -1.66 10.98
CA THR A 151 14.07 -0.36 11.60
C THR A 151 15.30 0.29 12.20
N LEU A 152 16.11 -0.47 12.94
CA LEU A 152 17.32 0.06 13.58
C LEU A 152 18.36 0.48 12.54
N TYR A 153 18.57 -0.31 11.48
CA TYR A 153 19.46 0.06 10.39
C TYR A 153 19.10 1.42 9.77
N GLY A 154 17.83 1.63 9.46
CA GLY A 154 17.40 2.89 8.85
C GLY A 154 17.47 4.07 9.84
N ILE A 155 17.19 3.85 11.13
CA ILE A 155 17.39 4.85 12.18
C ILE A 155 18.87 5.27 12.22
N GLU A 156 19.79 4.31 12.20
CA GLU A 156 21.23 4.58 12.16
C GLU A 156 21.63 5.37 10.92
N GLN A 157 21.02 5.14 9.75
CA GLN A 157 21.33 5.93 8.55
C GLN A 157 20.96 7.40 8.73
N TYR A 158 19.80 7.70 9.30
CA TYR A 158 19.40 9.08 9.61
C TYR A 158 20.30 9.74 10.67
N GLU A 159 20.80 8.97 11.64
CA GLU A 159 21.71 9.50 12.68
C GLU A 159 23.13 9.70 12.17
N LYS A 160 23.61 8.80 11.31
CA LYS A 160 24.97 8.80 10.77
C LYS A 160 25.16 9.82 9.64
N TYR A 161 24.11 10.06 8.85
CA TYR A 161 24.14 10.96 7.71
C TYR A 161 23.18 12.14 7.92
N PRO A 162 23.67 13.27 8.47
CA PRO A 162 22.83 14.44 8.74
C PRO A 162 22.10 14.97 7.50
N THR A 163 22.67 14.81 6.30
CA THR A 163 22.05 15.19 5.04
C THR A 163 20.80 14.36 4.73
N THR A 164 20.80 13.07 5.07
CA THR A 164 19.63 12.19 4.89
C THR A 164 18.51 12.57 5.85
N LEU A 165 18.86 12.99 7.08
CA LEU A 165 17.91 13.54 8.05
C LEU A 165 17.36 14.92 7.64
N GLU A 166 18.21 15.75 7.03
CA GLU A 166 17.82 17.07 6.50
C GLU A 166 16.90 16.94 5.27
N ASP A 167 17.20 15.99 4.38
CA ASP A 167 16.40 15.71 3.20
C ASP A 167 15.01 15.19 3.56
N HIS A 168 14.95 14.16 4.42
CA HIS A 168 13.71 13.75 5.07
C HIS A 168 13.47 14.53 6.37
N PHE A 169 13.41 15.86 6.28
CA PHE A 169 13.23 16.76 7.43
C PHE A 169 11.95 16.46 8.23
N GLY A 170 10.89 16.04 7.55
CA GLY A 170 9.60 15.71 8.14
C GLY A 170 9.64 14.37 8.86
N GLY A 171 9.22 14.36 10.13
CA GLY A 171 9.04 13.11 10.87
C GLY A 171 8.26 12.09 10.05
N SER A 172 7.14 12.52 9.46
CA SER A 172 6.23 11.74 8.60
C SER A 172 6.82 11.14 7.33
N GLN A 173 7.94 11.64 6.85
CA GLN A 173 8.68 10.99 5.76
C GLN A 173 9.46 9.78 6.31
N ARG A 174 10.17 9.97 7.44
CA ARG A 174 11.09 8.95 8.00
C ARG A 174 10.44 7.63 8.41
N ALA A 175 9.43 7.63 9.28
CA ALA A 175 8.50 6.48 9.53
C ALA A 175 8.00 5.75 8.31
N THR A 176 7.44 6.48 7.32
CA THR A 176 6.92 5.86 6.10
C THR A 176 8.02 5.02 5.49
N VAL A 177 9.22 5.59 5.36
CA VAL A 177 10.38 4.92 4.78
C VAL A 177 10.88 3.75 5.65
N LEU A 178 11.03 3.95 6.96
CA LEU A 178 11.52 2.91 7.88
C LEU A 178 10.54 1.74 8.01
N SER A 179 9.25 2.03 8.16
CA SER A 179 8.20 1.03 8.28
C SER A 179 7.90 0.34 6.95
N ALA A 180 8.01 1.04 5.82
CA ALA A 180 7.93 0.44 4.49
C ALA A 180 9.05 -0.57 4.27
N ALA A 181 10.30 -0.21 4.63
CA ALA A 181 11.43 -1.12 4.54
C ALA A 181 11.23 -2.35 5.45
N ALA A 182 10.90 -2.14 6.73
CA ALA A 182 10.68 -3.20 7.70
C ALA A 182 9.54 -4.15 7.28
N GLY A 183 8.39 -3.59 6.87
CA GLY A 183 7.23 -4.35 6.42
C GLY A 183 7.50 -5.14 5.15
N SER A 184 8.12 -4.51 4.16
CA SER A 184 8.48 -5.16 2.89
C SER A 184 9.42 -6.34 3.11
N CYS A 185 10.44 -6.18 3.96
CA CYS A 185 11.40 -7.25 4.25
C CYS A 185 10.76 -8.42 5.00
N ALA A 186 9.90 -8.15 5.99
CA ALA A 186 9.18 -9.21 6.69
C ALA A 186 8.20 -9.97 5.78
N ALA A 187 7.50 -9.26 4.88
CA ALA A 187 6.65 -9.88 3.86
C ALA A 187 7.47 -10.75 2.89
N MET A 188 8.60 -10.24 2.38
CA MET A 188 9.49 -11.00 1.49
C MET A 188 10.08 -12.24 2.15
N ALA A 189 10.41 -12.19 3.44
CA ALA A 189 10.97 -13.34 4.15
C ALA A 189 9.94 -14.44 4.36
N THR A 190 8.70 -14.06 4.71
CA THR A 190 7.64 -14.99 5.11
C THR A 190 6.72 -15.41 3.96
N GLY A 191 6.69 -14.65 2.87
CA GLY A 191 5.69 -14.81 1.81
C GLY A 191 4.27 -14.47 2.27
N ASN A 192 4.12 -13.56 3.24
CA ASN A 192 2.82 -13.20 3.82
C ASN A 192 2.72 -11.70 4.11
N ALA A 193 1.75 -11.01 3.49
CA ALA A 193 1.58 -9.57 3.63
C ALA A 193 1.17 -9.14 5.05
N ASN A 194 0.35 -9.92 5.77
CA ASN A 194 -0.03 -9.59 7.15
C ASN A 194 1.16 -9.64 8.12
N ALA A 195 2.17 -10.50 7.86
CA ALA A 195 3.41 -10.48 8.62
C ALA A 195 4.20 -9.19 8.35
N GLY A 196 4.23 -8.74 7.09
CA GLY A 196 4.78 -7.44 6.71
C GLY A 196 4.06 -6.27 7.40
N LEU A 197 2.73 -6.27 7.38
CA LEU A 197 1.93 -5.25 8.04
C LEU A 197 2.16 -5.22 9.57
N SER A 198 2.37 -6.38 10.19
CA SER A 198 2.77 -6.43 11.60
C SER A 198 4.16 -5.83 11.85
N ALA A 199 5.12 -6.04 10.94
CA ALA A 199 6.45 -5.44 11.04
C ALA A 199 6.43 -3.93 10.78
N TRP A 200 5.56 -3.44 9.90
CA TRP A 200 5.29 -2.00 9.72
C TRP A 200 4.90 -1.35 11.05
N TYR A 201 3.91 -1.91 11.74
CA TYR A 201 3.46 -1.33 13.01
C TYR A 201 4.50 -1.44 14.13
N LEU A 202 5.24 -2.56 14.19
CA LEU A 202 6.38 -2.68 15.10
C LEU A 202 7.42 -1.58 14.85
N SER A 203 7.77 -1.31 13.58
CA SER A 203 8.71 -0.26 13.20
C SER A 203 8.29 1.12 13.70
N MET A 204 7.00 1.44 13.60
CA MET A 204 6.44 2.70 14.12
C MET A 204 6.63 2.83 15.63
N TYR A 205 6.42 1.75 16.39
CA TYR A 205 6.61 1.77 17.84
C TYR A 205 8.08 1.93 18.21
N LEU A 206 8.98 1.17 17.58
CA LEU A 206 10.42 1.25 17.83
C LEU A 206 10.95 2.65 17.52
N HIS A 207 10.57 3.23 16.38
CA HIS A 207 10.96 4.58 16.00
C HIS A 207 10.49 5.60 17.04
N LYS A 208 9.23 5.53 17.46
CA LYS A 208 8.64 6.47 18.41
C LYS A 208 9.44 6.50 19.71
N GLU A 209 9.80 5.34 20.23
CA GLU A 209 10.58 5.20 21.45
C GLU A 209 12.06 5.61 21.25
N ALA A 210 12.67 5.30 20.10
CA ALA A 210 14.06 5.64 19.83
C ALA A 210 14.32 7.15 19.82
N TRP A 211 13.41 7.93 19.22
CA TRP A 211 13.62 9.37 19.02
C TRP A 211 12.72 10.27 19.86
N GLY A 212 11.82 9.70 20.68
CA GLY A 212 10.82 10.44 21.45
C GLY A 212 9.87 11.27 20.57
N ARG A 213 9.80 10.95 19.28
CA ARG A 213 8.98 11.62 18.26
C ARG A 213 8.67 10.62 17.15
N LEU A 214 7.60 10.90 16.41
CA LEU A 214 7.29 10.15 15.19
C LEU A 214 6.93 11.15 14.07
N ARG A 215 5.88 11.98 14.24
CA ARG A 215 5.10 12.53 13.11
C ARG A 215 4.35 13.84 13.36
N PHE A 216 3.61 14.27 12.32
CA PHE A 216 2.47 15.19 12.43
C PHE A 216 1.36 14.64 13.36
N PHE A 217 0.47 15.54 13.78
CA PHE A 217 -0.67 15.22 14.66
C PHE A 217 -1.68 14.26 14.00
N GLY A 218 -1.81 13.05 14.54
CA GLY A 218 -2.79 12.07 14.08
C GLY A 218 -2.28 11.09 13.02
N TYR A 219 -1.01 11.19 12.61
CA TYR A 219 -0.40 10.21 11.70
C TYR A 219 -0.52 8.78 12.26
N ASP A 220 -0.20 8.60 13.55
CA ASP A 220 -0.17 7.28 14.18
C ASP A 220 -1.54 6.78 14.63
N LEU A 221 -2.65 7.38 14.17
CA LEU A 221 -3.99 6.84 14.43
C LEU A 221 -4.08 5.38 13.97
N GLN A 222 -3.67 5.11 12.73
CA GLN A 222 -3.69 3.76 12.20
C GLN A 222 -2.64 2.88 12.88
N ASP A 223 -1.49 3.44 13.21
CA ASP A 223 -0.37 2.67 13.77
C ASP A 223 -0.65 2.25 15.22
N GLN A 224 -1.34 3.06 16.02
CA GLN A 224 -1.78 2.69 17.37
C GLN A 224 -2.90 1.65 17.35
N CYS A 225 -3.79 1.67 16.34
CA CYS A 225 -4.78 0.61 16.13
C CYS A 225 -4.21 -0.65 15.45
N GLY A 226 -3.01 -0.54 14.87
CA GLY A 226 -2.47 -1.49 13.90
C GLY A 226 -2.30 -2.89 14.49
N ALA A 227 -1.52 -3.02 15.56
CA ALA A 227 -1.19 -4.32 16.15
C ALA A 227 -2.41 -5.17 16.54
N THR A 228 -3.50 -4.54 16.99
CA THR A 228 -4.73 -5.26 17.34
C THR A 228 -5.55 -5.66 16.10
N ASN A 229 -5.43 -4.91 15.01
CA ASN A 229 -6.26 -5.06 13.82
C ASN A 229 -5.62 -5.87 12.69
N VAL A 230 -4.30 -6.14 12.72
CA VAL A 230 -3.63 -6.99 11.70
C VAL A 230 -4.28 -8.37 11.61
N PHE A 231 -4.53 -9.00 12.77
CA PHE A 231 -5.07 -10.37 12.87
C PHE A 231 -6.50 -10.41 13.42
N SER A 232 -7.17 -9.26 13.52
CA SER A 232 -8.58 -9.23 13.93
C SER A 232 -9.44 -9.95 12.89
N CYS A 233 -10.53 -10.57 13.35
CA CYS A 233 -11.54 -11.19 12.50
C CYS A 233 -12.91 -10.51 12.68
N ARG A 234 -12.95 -9.34 13.33
CA ARG A 234 -14.17 -8.58 13.57
C ARG A 234 -14.59 -7.79 12.33
N SER A 235 -15.85 -7.37 12.33
CA SER A 235 -16.58 -6.76 11.21
C SER A 235 -15.79 -5.80 10.34
N ASP A 236 -15.25 -4.75 10.96
CA ASP A 236 -14.64 -3.59 10.32
C ASP A 236 -13.15 -3.44 10.68
N GLU A 237 -12.57 -4.51 11.22
CA GLU A 237 -11.15 -4.62 11.58
C GLU A 237 -10.44 -5.72 10.79
N GLY A 238 -11.12 -6.84 10.56
CA GLY A 238 -10.50 -8.01 9.95
C GLY A 238 -10.52 -7.95 8.43
N ALA A 239 -9.35 -7.71 7.84
CA ALA A 239 -9.10 -7.89 6.41
C ALA A 239 -7.63 -8.29 6.18
N ILE A 240 -7.39 -9.18 5.21
CA ILE A 240 -6.02 -9.41 4.70
C ILE A 240 -5.53 -8.15 3.99
N ASP A 241 -4.24 -7.87 4.09
CA ASP A 241 -3.64 -6.62 3.63
C ASP A 241 -3.99 -6.26 2.18
N GLU A 242 -3.98 -7.24 1.28
CA GLU A 242 -4.27 -7.06 -0.14
C GLU A 242 -5.71 -6.60 -0.41
N LEU A 243 -6.65 -6.91 0.49
CA LEU A 243 -8.05 -6.48 0.42
C LEU A 243 -8.32 -5.18 1.19
N ARG A 244 -7.34 -4.67 1.93
CA ARG A 244 -7.42 -3.32 2.51
C ARG A 244 -7.25 -2.28 1.40
N GLY A 245 -7.41 -1.03 1.78
CA GLY A 245 -7.32 0.11 0.87
C GLY A 245 -7.61 1.41 1.62
N PRO A 246 -7.67 2.55 0.90
CA PRO A 246 -7.94 3.85 1.51
C PRO A 246 -9.33 3.98 2.15
N ASN A 247 -10.21 2.99 1.98
CA ASN A 247 -11.51 2.96 2.64
C ASN A 247 -11.56 2.03 3.87
N TYR A 248 -10.50 1.28 4.17
CA TYR A 248 -10.38 0.54 5.43
C TYR A 248 -10.42 1.56 6.60
N PRO A 249 -11.21 1.34 7.67
CA PRO A 249 -11.57 2.42 8.60
C PRO A 249 -10.40 3.19 9.20
N ASN A 250 -9.31 2.51 9.58
CA ASN A 250 -8.16 3.19 10.16
C ASN A 250 -7.30 3.94 9.12
N TYR A 251 -7.42 3.64 7.83
CA TYR A 251 -6.54 4.16 6.76
C TYR A 251 -7.17 5.30 5.94
N ALA A 252 -8.35 5.75 6.36
CA ALA A 252 -9.19 6.61 5.52
C ALA A 252 -8.95 8.12 5.68
N MET A 253 -7.82 8.51 6.29
CA MET A 253 -7.44 9.89 6.61
C MET A 253 -5.93 10.08 6.49
#